data_AF-A0A1I2DWT3-F1
#
_entry.id   AF-A0A1I2DWT3-F1
#
_cell.length_a   1.000
_cell.length_b   1.000
_cell.length_c   1.000
_cell.angle_alpha   90.00
_cell.angle_beta   90.00
_cell.angle_gamma   90.00
#
_symmetry.space_group_name_H-M   'P 1'
#
loop_
_entity.id
_entity.type
_entity.pdbx_description
1 polymer ?
#
loop_
_entity_poly.entity_id
_entity_poly.type
_entity_poly.pdbx_seq_one_letter_code
_entity_poly.pdbx_strand_id
1 'polypeptide(L)'
;MSEPRLERYRQRFRSAPVGEWRQALGSFPFMNQVWTIEPDHTGAMEWRSGSGVLRSAFEWQEVGDYHIRVRCLEVADGEPTNEAEPEEREPDPWIDLRYEFSLGTDGDLPGVVVLLHEVGRAGFWWSEDPLMLRGE
;
A
#
# COMPACT_ATOMS: atom_id res chain seq x y z
N MET A 1 10.09 -21.54 15.57
CA MET A 1 9.80 -20.56 16.64
C MET A 1 9.89 -19.18 16.00
N SER A 2 8.80 -18.42 15.93
CA SER A 2 8.83 -17.06 15.37
C SER A 2 9.73 -16.19 16.26
N GLU A 3 10.69 -15.48 15.66
CA GLU A 3 11.58 -14.60 16.43
C GLU A 3 10.78 -13.55 17.21
N PRO A 4 11.14 -13.21 18.45
CA PRO A 4 10.43 -12.22 19.27
C PRO A 4 10.22 -10.86 18.58
N ARG A 5 11.11 -10.52 17.65
CA ARG A 5 10.98 -9.32 16.80
C ARG A 5 9.76 -9.43 15.89
N LEU A 6 9.59 -10.54 15.18
CA LEU A 6 8.48 -10.75 14.24
C LEU A 6 7.11 -10.76 14.94
N GLU A 7 7.05 -11.31 16.16
CA GLU A 7 5.82 -11.28 16.97
C GLU A 7 5.43 -9.85 17.39
N ARG A 8 6.42 -9.01 17.71
CA ARG A 8 6.18 -7.58 17.98
C ARG A 8 5.59 -6.86 16.77
N TYR A 9 6.07 -7.17 15.56
CA TYR A 9 5.49 -6.62 14.33
C TYR A 9 4.06 -7.13 14.09
N ARG A 10 3.82 -8.44 14.23
CA ARG A 10 2.47 -9.03 14.11
C ARG A 10 1.45 -8.41 15.06
N GLN A 11 1.85 -8.09 16.28
CA GLN A 11 0.98 -7.40 17.24
C GLN A 11 0.74 -5.95 16.86
N ARG A 12 1.76 -5.27 16.31
CA ARG A 12 1.70 -3.87 15.86
C ARG A 12 0.80 -3.67 14.63
N PHE A 13 0.71 -4.67 13.76
CA PHE A 13 -0.04 -4.66 12.48
C PHE A 13 -1.30 -5.55 12.51
N ARG A 14 -1.79 -5.88 13.71
CA ARG A 14 -2.87 -6.86 13.86
C ARG A 14 -4.15 -6.44 13.13
N SER A 15 -4.52 -5.17 13.27
CA SER A 15 -5.79 -4.64 12.78
C SER A 15 -5.63 -3.76 11.56
N ALA A 16 -4.61 -2.89 11.51
CA ALA A 16 -4.49 -1.88 10.48
C ALA A 16 -3.08 -1.78 9.87
N PRO A 17 -2.94 -1.70 8.53
CA PRO A 17 -1.67 -1.51 7.85
C PRO A 17 -1.37 -0.02 7.69
N VAL A 18 -1.61 0.78 8.73
CA VAL A 18 -1.43 2.24 8.68
C VAL A 18 0.01 2.55 8.33
N GLY A 19 0.19 3.37 7.28
CA GLY A 19 1.49 3.83 6.86
C GLY A 19 1.78 3.90 5.37
N GLU A 20 3.07 4.14 5.08
CA GLU A 20 3.60 4.14 3.72
C GLU A 20 4.01 2.72 3.27
N TRP A 21 3.57 2.32 2.08
CA TRP A 21 3.87 1.05 1.43
C TRP A 21 4.40 1.30 0.03
N ARG A 22 5.49 0.64 -0.33
CA ARG A 22 6.17 0.82 -1.62
C ARG A 22 6.09 -0.46 -2.43
N GLN A 23 5.81 -0.35 -3.72
CA GLN A 23 5.81 -1.51 -4.60
C GLN A 23 7.23 -2.08 -4.71
N ALA A 24 7.36 -3.41 -4.57
CA ALA A 24 8.61 -4.07 -4.90
C ALA A 24 8.79 -4.03 -6.42
N LEU A 25 9.71 -3.19 -6.88
CA LEU A 25 10.12 -3.19 -8.26
C LEU A 25 10.90 -4.48 -8.57
N GLY A 26 10.38 -5.30 -9.48
CA GLY A 26 11.26 -6.11 -10.34
C GLY A 26 12.16 -5.20 -11.18
N SER A 27 13.07 -5.77 -11.97
CA SER A 27 14.15 -5.09 -12.74
C SER A 27 13.78 -3.92 -13.67
N PHE A 28 12.57 -3.38 -13.62
CA PHE A 28 12.08 -2.21 -14.34
C PHE A 28 12.04 -0.98 -13.43
N PRO A 29 13.02 -0.05 -13.53
CA PRO A 29 13.14 1.11 -12.66
C PRO A 29 12.08 2.22 -12.89
N PHE A 30 11.04 1.97 -13.70
CA PHE A 30 10.19 3.02 -14.28
C PHE A 30 8.78 3.11 -13.72
N MET A 31 8.37 2.22 -12.80
CA MET A 31 7.02 2.24 -12.23
C MET A 31 7.05 2.09 -10.70
N ASN A 32 7.15 3.20 -9.99
CA ASN A 32 7.09 3.20 -8.53
C ASN A 32 5.65 3.52 -8.10
N GLN A 33 5.02 2.59 -7.40
CA GLN A 33 3.74 2.84 -6.74
C GLN A 33 3.96 2.95 -5.22
N VAL A 34 3.43 4.02 -4.63
CA VAL A 34 3.48 4.28 -3.19
C VAL A 34 2.05 4.38 -2.69
N TRP A 35 1.73 3.68 -1.62
CA TRP A 35 0.45 3.77 -0.94
C TRP A 35 0.66 4.37 0.43
N THR A 36 -0.26 5.23 0.84
CA THR A 36 -0.32 5.81 2.18
C THR A 36 -1.68 5.43 2.75
N ILE A 37 -1.68 4.61 3.79
CA ILE A 37 -2.89 4.14 4.48
C ILE A 37 -3.03 4.91 5.78
N GLU A 38 -4.11 5.67 5.93
CA GLU A 38 -4.38 6.51 7.10
C GLU A 38 -5.22 5.77 8.15
N PRO A 39 -5.12 6.13 9.44
CA PRO A 39 -5.86 5.46 10.52
C PRO A 39 -7.38 5.73 10.50
N ASP A 40 -7.85 6.67 9.69
CA ASP A 40 -9.24 7.08 9.60
C ASP A 40 -10.04 6.35 8.51
N HIS A 41 -9.54 5.20 8.03
CA HIS A 41 -10.11 4.41 6.93
C HIS A 41 -9.99 5.05 5.55
N THR A 42 -9.10 6.03 5.40
CA THR A 42 -8.76 6.63 4.10
C THR A 42 -7.33 6.31 3.70
N GLY A 43 -6.98 6.63 2.47
CA GLY A 43 -5.61 6.58 2.00
C GLY A 43 -5.43 7.16 0.61
N ALA A 44 -4.18 7.23 0.19
CA ALA A 44 -3.78 7.75 -1.10
C ALA A 44 -2.77 6.81 -1.77
N MET A 45 -2.84 6.73 -3.08
CA MET A 45 -1.93 5.97 -3.91
C MET A 45 -1.28 6.92 -4.92
N GLU A 46 0.04 6.97 -4.92
CA GLU A 46 0.83 7.67 -5.93
C GLU A 46 1.45 6.67 -6.90
N TRP A 47 1.21 6.84 -8.19
CA TRP A 47 1.90 6.12 -9.24
C TRP A 47 2.86 7.06 -9.96
N ARG A 48 4.16 6.81 -9.80
CA ARG A 48 5.23 7.56 -10.45
C ARG A 48 5.75 6.77 -11.64
N SER A 49 5.67 7.39 -12.80
CA SER A 49 6.22 6.87 -14.05
C SER A 49 7.15 7.90 -14.67
N GLY A 50 7.91 7.51 -15.71
CA GLY A 50 8.73 8.45 -16.47
C GLY A 50 7.94 9.60 -17.12
N SER A 51 6.62 9.46 -17.27
CA SER A 51 5.73 10.44 -17.89
C SER A 51 4.95 11.31 -16.90
N GLY A 52 5.09 11.10 -15.58
CA GLY A 52 4.39 11.92 -14.59
C GLY A 52 3.99 11.16 -13.32
N VAL A 53 3.18 11.82 -12.50
CA VAL A 53 2.65 11.31 -11.24
C VAL A 53 1.12 11.28 -11.30
N LEU A 54 0.54 10.10 -11.16
CA LEU A 54 -0.90 9.91 -10.98
C LEU A 54 -1.21 9.70 -9.51
N ARG A 55 -2.31 10.28 -9.02
CA ARG A 55 -2.74 10.13 -7.63
C ARG A 55 -4.16 9.59 -7.57
N SER A 56 -4.43 8.69 -6.65
CA SER A 56 -5.78 8.17 -6.41
C SER A 56 -6.07 8.15 -4.92
N ALA A 57 -7.26 8.57 -4.52
CA ALA A 57 -7.75 8.39 -3.16
C ALA A 57 -8.44 7.03 -3.05
N PHE A 58 -8.32 6.38 -1.91
CA PHE A 58 -9.07 5.16 -1.60
C PHE A 58 -9.61 5.20 -0.17
N GLU A 59 -10.63 4.40 0.06
CA GLU A 59 -11.07 4.01 1.40
C GLU A 59 -10.68 2.55 1.66
N TRP A 60 -10.50 2.20 2.93
CA TRP A 60 -10.14 0.85 3.33
C TRP A 60 -10.91 0.43 4.57
N GLN A 61 -11.03 -0.87 4.80
CA GLN A 61 -11.60 -1.37 6.04
C GLN A 61 -11.06 -2.75 6.42
N GLU A 62 -11.03 -2.99 7.71
CA GLU A 62 -10.64 -4.26 8.32
C GLU A 62 -11.68 -5.35 8.00
N VAL A 63 -11.20 -6.51 7.58
CA VAL A 63 -12.02 -7.72 7.34
C VAL A 63 -11.69 -8.80 8.36
N GLY A 64 -10.44 -8.85 8.83
CA GLY A 64 -9.98 -9.76 9.88
C GLY A 64 -8.51 -9.56 10.20
N ASP A 65 -7.96 -10.45 11.02
CA ASP A 65 -6.53 -10.44 11.35
C ASP A 65 -5.72 -10.51 10.04
N TYR A 66 -4.92 -9.47 9.81
CA TYR A 66 -4.06 -9.31 8.64
C TYR A 66 -4.76 -9.24 7.28
N HIS A 67 -6.01 -8.77 7.24
CA HIS A 67 -6.82 -8.70 6.01
C HIS A 67 -7.65 -7.41 5.98
N ILE A 68 -7.44 -6.60 4.95
CA ILE A 68 -8.31 -5.46 4.62
C ILE A 68 -8.91 -5.61 3.24
N ARG A 69 -9.94 -4.82 2.98
CA ARG A 69 -10.37 -4.48 1.62
C ARG A 69 -10.16 -2.99 1.37
N VAL A 70 -9.84 -2.64 0.13
CA VAL A 70 -9.65 -1.26 -0.33
C VAL A 70 -10.55 -0.98 -1.52
N ARG A 71 -10.99 0.27 -1.66
CA ARG A 71 -11.77 0.72 -2.81
C ARG A 71 -11.30 2.11 -3.23
N CYS A 72 -10.89 2.23 -4.49
CA CYS A 72 -10.54 3.53 -5.07
C CYS A 72 -11.80 4.39 -5.21
N LEU A 73 -11.68 5.65 -4.80
CA LEU A 73 -12.76 6.62 -4.85
C LEU A 73 -12.70 7.41 -6.16
N GLU A 74 -11.57 8.06 -6.44
CA GLU A 74 -11.34 8.82 -7.69
C GLU A 74 -9.83 8.91 -7.99
N VAL A 75 -9.47 8.85 -9.27
CA VAL A 75 -8.11 9.16 -9.74
C VAL A 75 -8.05 10.66 -10.02
N ALA A 76 -7.29 11.40 -9.22
CA ALA A 76 -6.95 12.77 -9.52
C ALA A 76 -5.80 12.77 -10.54
N ASP A 77 -6.10 13.17 -11.78
CA ASP A 77 -5.07 13.39 -12.79
C ASP A 77 -4.14 14.52 -12.35
N GLY A 78 -2.84 14.22 -12.25
CA GLY A 78 -1.81 15.24 -12.22
C GLY A 78 -1.67 15.84 -13.62
N GLU A 79 -1.96 17.15 -13.73
CA GLU A 79 -2.00 17.97 -14.95
C GLU A 79 -2.75 17.36 -16.16
N PRO A 80 -3.97 17.84 -16.46
CA PRO A 80 -4.76 17.32 -17.57
C PRO A 80 -4.14 17.72 -18.91
N THR A 81 -3.95 16.73 -19.80
CA THR A 81 -3.90 17.02 -21.24
C THR A 81 -5.24 16.61 -21.84
N ASN A 82 -6.04 17.62 -22.19
CA ASN A 82 -7.36 17.57 -22.82
C ASN A 82 -8.57 17.18 -21.96
N GLU A 83 -9.31 18.23 -21.57
CA GLU A 83 -10.78 18.40 -21.60
C GLU A 83 -11.63 17.15 -21.95
N ALA A 84 -11.72 16.19 -21.04
CA ALA A 84 -12.89 15.33 -20.92
C ALA A 84 -13.62 15.73 -19.63
N GLU A 85 -14.92 16.00 -19.74
CA GLU A 85 -15.76 16.25 -18.57
C GLU A 85 -15.69 15.05 -17.61
N PRO A 86 -15.65 15.26 -16.28
CA PRO A 86 -15.66 14.17 -15.33
C PRO A 86 -17.02 13.47 -15.40
N GLU A 87 -17.10 12.36 -16.15
CA GLU A 87 -18.23 11.46 -16.06
C GLU A 87 -18.31 10.91 -14.63
N GLU A 88 -19.50 10.92 -14.02
CA GLU A 88 -19.75 10.26 -12.73
C GLU A 88 -19.38 8.78 -12.86
N ARG A 89 -18.16 8.45 -12.42
CA ARG A 89 -17.64 7.10 -12.46
C ARG A 89 -18.11 6.38 -11.21
N GLU A 90 -18.80 5.25 -11.38
CA GLU A 90 -19.11 4.40 -10.24
C GLU A 90 -17.81 4.02 -9.51
N PRO A 91 -17.80 4.03 -8.16
CA PRO A 91 -16.60 3.68 -7.41
C PRO A 91 -16.16 2.26 -7.76
N ASP A 92 -14.84 2.07 -7.84
CA ASP A 92 -14.26 0.78 -8.21
C ASP A 92 -14.74 -0.34 -7.26
N PRO A 93 -14.75 -1.61 -7.69
CA PRO A 93 -15.06 -2.70 -6.78
C PRO A 93 -14.03 -2.78 -5.64
N TRP A 94 -14.47 -3.31 -4.49
CA TRP A 94 -13.56 -3.61 -3.38
C TRP A 94 -12.52 -4.66 -3.79
N ILE A 95 -11.26 -4.40 -3.45
CA ILE A 95 -10.11 -5.28 -3.67
C ILE A 95 -9.64 -5.80 -2.31
N ASP A 96 -9.47 -7.12 -2.20
CA ASP A 96 -8.97 -7.76 -0.99
C ASP A 96 -7.44 -7.75 -0.93
N LEU A 97 -6.88 -7.28 0.19
CA LEU A 97 -5.45 -7.28 0.47
C LEU A 97 -5.11 -8.03 1.77
N ARG A 98 -4.00 -8.77 1.77
CA ARG A 98 -3.49 -9.51 2.94
C ARG A 98 -2.06 -9.14 3.30
N TYR A 99 -1.74 -9.19 4.59
CA TYR A 99 -0.37 -8.96 5.06
C TYR A 99 0.37 -10.25 5.32
N GLU A 100 1.62 -10.31 4.90
CA GLU A 100 2.57 -11.35 5.25
C GLU A 100 3.81 -10.72 5.88
N PHE A 101 4.41 -11.41 6.85
CA PHE A 101 5.61 -10.94 7.54
C PHE A 101 6.78 -11.81 7.12
N SER A 102 7.80 -11.19 6.54
CA SER A 102 9.03 -11.88 6.14
C SER A 102 10.23 -11.29 6.86
N LEU A 103 11.21 -12.14 7.15
CA LEU A 103 12.53 -11.71 7.62
C LEU A 103 13.42 -11.53 6.39
N GLY A 104 13.83 -10.29 6.13
CA GLY A 104 14.84 -10.01 5.10
C GLY A 104 16.24 -10.30 5.67
N THR A 105 17.03 -11.10 4.97
CA THR A 105 18.43 -11.38 5.35
C THR A 105 19.42 -11.14 4.22
N ASP A 106 19.10 -10.32 3.22
CA ASP A 106 19.98 -10.13 2.07
C ASP A 106 20.41 -8.67 1.83
N GLY A 107 21.71 -8.51 1.58
CA GLY A 107 22.36 -7.30 1.08
C GLY A 107 22.53 -6.14 2.06
N ASP A 108 21.45 -5.43 2.37
CA ASP A 108 21.53 -4.07 2.95
C ASP A 108 20.39 -3.69 3.91
N LEU A 109 19.42 -4.58 4.17
CA LEU A 109 18.28 -4.29 5.06
C LEU A 109 18.19 -5.29 6.22
N PRO A 110 18.87 -5.05 7.36
CA PRO A 110 18.66 -5.85 8.55
C PRO A 110 17.29 -5.53 9.17
N GLY A 111 16.23 -6.27 8.83
CA GLY A 111 14.88 -5.96 9.34
C GLY A 111 13.77 -6.97 9.03
N VAL A 112 12.62 -6.79 9.71
CA VAL A 112 11.35 -7.43 9.35
C VAL A 112 10.72 -6.62 8.22
N VAL A 113 10.37 -7.25 7.11
CA VAL A 113 9.63 -6.64 6.01
C VAL A 113 8.18 -7.10 6.11
N VAL A 114 7.25 -6.15 6.08
CA VAL A 114 5.82 -6.47 5.96
C VAL A 114 5.45 -6.36 4.49
N LEU A 115 4.83 -7.41 3.97
CA LEU A 115 4.38 -7.51 2.60
C LEU A 115 2.85 -7.37 2.57
N LEU A 116 2.35 -6.59 1.62
CA LEU A 116 0.93 -6.41 1.33
C LEU A 116 0.66 -7.06 -0.04
N HIS A 117 -0.30 -7.97 -0.10
CA HIS A 117 -0.60 -8.75 -1.30
C HIS A 117 -2.05 -8.56 -1.72
N GLU A 118 -2.27 -8.35 -3.02
CA GLU A 118 -3.61 -8.45 -3.60
C GLU A 118 -4.02 -9.93 -3.75
N VAL A 119 -5.18 -10.30 -3.21
CA VAL A 119 -5.65 -11.69 -3.26
C VAL A 119 -5.98 -12.07 -4.70
N GLY A 120 -5.27 -13.07 -5.23
CA GLY A 120 -5.47 -13.57 -6.59
C GLY A 120 -4.63 -12.89 -7.67
N ARG A 121 -3.71 -11.99 -7.30
CA ARG A 121 -2.72 -11.40 -8.22
C ARG A 121 -1.28 -11.64 -7.77
N ALA A 122 -0.38 -11.73 -8.75
CA ALA A 122 1.05 -11.76 -8.52
C ALA A 122 1.57 -10.31 -8.40
N GLY A 123 1.64 -9.80 -7.18
CA GLY A 123 2.17 -8.49 -6.86
C GLY A 123 2.27 -8.30 -5.34
N PHE A 124 3.25 -7.52 -4.88
CA PHE A 124 3.32 -7.16 -3.47
C PHE A 124 3.91 -5.77 -3.26
N TRP A 125 3.42 -5.11 -2.21
CA TRP A 125 4.00 -3.89 -1.66
C TRP A 125 4.71 -4.25 -0.36
N TRP A 126 5.75 -3.50 -0.03
CA TRP A 126 6.52 -3.71 1.18
C TRP A 126 6.66 -2.41 1.95
N SER A 127 6.85 -2.52 3.27
CA SER A 127 7.21 -1.40 4.12
C SER A 127 8.29 -1.79 5.13
N GLU A 128 9.30 -0.94 5.27
CA GLU A 128 10.38 -1.04 6.27
C GLU A 128 9.91 -0.57 7.66
N ASP A 129 9.07 0.48 7.70
CA ASP A 129 8.45 1.00 8.91
C ASP A 129 7.22 1.85 8.55
N PRO A 130 6.04 1.24 8.34
CA PRO A 130 4.89 1.97 7.82
C PRO A 130 4.41 3.07 8.80
N LEU A 131 4.81 3.09 10.07
CA LEU A 131 4.27 4.02 11.07
C LEU A 131 4.88 5.43 11.13
N MET A 132 5.59 5.89 10.09
CA MET A 132 6.20 7.23 10.01
C MET A 132 5.20 8.40 9.82
N LEU A 133 3.89 8.20 10.04
CA LEU A 133 2.90 9.28 10.08
C LEU A 133 2.52 9.76 11.49
N ARG A 134 3.18 9.24 12.54
CA ARG A 134 3.19 9.94 13.83
C ARG A 134 4.49 10.71 13.96
N GLY A 135 4.40 12.01 13.68
CA GLY A 135 5.41 12.96 14.14
C GLY A 135 5.53 12.87 15.66
N GLU A 136 6.57 12.18 16.10
CA GLU A 136 7.25 12.36 17.38
C GLU A 136 8.74 12.53 17.09
#